data_AF-A0A166MBF7-F1
#
_entry.id   AF-A0A166MBF7-F1
#
_cell.length_a   1.000
_cell.length_b   1.000
_cell.length_c   1.000
_cell.angle_alpha   90.00
_cell.angle_beta   90.00
_cell.angle_gamma   90.00
#
_symmetry.space_group_name_H-M   'P 1'
#
loop_
_entity.id
_entity.type
_entity.pdbx_description
1 polymer ?
#
loop_
_entity_poly.entity_id
_entity_poly.type
_entity_poly.pdbx_seq_one_letter_code
_entity_poly.pdbx_strand_id
1 'polypeptide(L)'
;PRYSPENFHRNLEVVDKFGEIAKTHGVTAGQLALAWLLAQGDDIFPIPGTTKIANMEENIAATKVKLSGKELEELNKVVRSADVRGDRYSVMAAVILDTVPLQE
;
A
#
# COMPACT_ATOMS: atom_id res chain seq x y z
N PRO A 1 13.80 -4.52 -10.01
CA PRO A 1 13.09 -3.93 -8.84
C PRO A 1 11.67 -3.52 -9.23
N ARG A 2 10.75 -3.45 -8.27
CA ARG A 2 9.30 -3.26 -8.52
C ARG A 2 8.94 -2.03 -9.36
N TYR A 3 9.74 -0.97 -9.30
CA TYR A 3 9.50 0.29 -9.99
C TYR A 3 10.29 0.46 -11.29
N SER A 4 10.95 -0.59 -11.79
CA SER A 4 11.60 -0.51 -13.10
C SER A 4 10.57 -0.38 -14.22
N PRO A 5 10.90 0.24 -15.38
CA PRO A 5 9.95 0.42 -16.48
C PRO A 5 9.26 -0.89 -16.93
N GLU A 6 9.98 -2.00 -16.86
CA GLU A 6 9.49 -3.33 -17.26
C GLU A 6 8.46 -3.91 -16.28
N ASN A 7 8.55 -3.58 -14.99
CA ASN A 7 7.69 -4.13 -13.93
C ASN A 7 6.58 -3.17 -13.49
N PHE A 8 6.78 -1.86 -13.69
CA PHE A 8 5.94 -0.80 -13.14
C PHE A 8 4.46 -0.94 -13.56
N HIS A 9 4.21 -1.08 -14.87
CA HIS A 9 2.84 -1.21 -15.39
C HIS A 9 2.14 -2.45 -14.85
N ARG A 10 2.85 -3.58 -14.73
CA ARG A 10 2.28 -4.81 -14.20
C ARG A 10 1.89 -4.66 -12.73
N ASN A 11 2.74 -3.99 -11.95
CA ASN A 11 2.50 -3.76 -10.52
C ASN A 11 1.39 -2.73 -10.28
N LEU A 12 1.17 -1.79 -11.21
CA LEU A 12 0.08 -0.81 -11.13
C LEU A 12 -1.31 -1.45 -11.28
N GLU A 13 -1.45 -2.59 -11.93
CA GLU A 13 -2.76 -3.26 -12.08
C GLU A 13 -3.46 -3.52 -10.73
N VAL A 14 -2.68 -3.77 -9.67
CA VAL A 14 -3.23 -3.93 -8.31
C VAL A 14 -3.78 -2.60 -7.80
N VAL A 15 -3.07 -1.50 -8.05
CA VAL A 15 -3.47 -0.15 -7.66
C VAL A 15 -4.73 0.27 -8.42
N ASP A 16 -4.82 -0.06 -9.71
CA ASP A 16 -5.98 0.26 -10.55
C ASP A 16 -7.26 -0.41 -10.02
N LYS A 17 -7.18 -1.69 -9.64
CA LYS A 17 -8.30 -2.43 -9.04
C LYS A 17 -8.73 -1.84 -7.70
N PHE A 18 -7.79 -1.44 -6.85
CA PHE A 18 -8.12 -0.69 -5.63
C PHE A 18 -8.77 0.65 -6.00
N GLY A 19 -8.28 1.33 -7.04
CA GLY A 19 -8.84 2.58 -7.54
C GLY A 19 -10.30 2.46 -8.01
N GLU A 20 -10.68 1.35 -8.63
CA GLU A 20 -12.06 1.10 -9.07
C GLU A 20 -13.04 1.09 -7.90
N ILE A 21 -12.70 0.40 -6.82
CA ILE A 21 -13.52 0.37 -5.59
C ILE A 21 -13.40 1.71 -4.86
N ALA A 22 -12.22 2.33 -4.82
CA ALA A 22 -12.03 3.61 -4.12
C ALA A 22 -12.93 4.72 -4.70
N LYS A 23 -13.17 4.70 -6.01
CA LYS A 23 -14.11 5.61 -6.68
C LYS A 23 -15.55 5.48 -6.17
N THR A 24 -16.01 4.29 -5.81
CA THR A 24 -17.37 4.10 -5.28
C THR A 24 -17.56 4.73 -3.90
N HIS A 25 -16.46 4.84 -3.14
CA HIS A 25 -16.40 5.50 -1.82
C HIS A 25 -16.01 6.98 -1.91
N GLY A 26 -15.62 7.48 -3.09
CA GLY A 26 -15.13 8.85 -3.26
C GLY A 26 -13.79 9.11 -2.55
N VAL A 27 -12.95 8.09 -2.39
CA VAL A 27 -11.66 8.16 -1.68
C VAL A 27 -10.49 7.80 -2.61
N THR A 28 -9.26 8.03 -2.14
CA THR A 28 -8.06 7.63 -2.89
C THR A 28 -7.82 6.12 -2.77
N ALA A 29 -7.07 5.54 -3.72
CA ALA A 29 -6.63 4.15 -3.62
C ALA A 29 -5.79 3.89 -2.35
N GLY A 30 -5.02 4.89 -1.89
CA GLY A 30 -4.27 4.83 -0.64
C GLY A 30 -5.17 4.73 0.58
N GLN A 31 -6.25 5.54 0.62
CA GLN A 31 -7.25 5.46 1.68
C GLN A 31 -7.95 4.10 1.69
N LEU A 32 -8.34 3.59 0.52
CA LEU A 32 -8.95 2.27 0.43
C LEU A 32 -7.99 1.16 0.91
N ALA A 33 -6.70 1.26 0.57
CA ALA A 33 -5.69 0.31 1.03
C ALA A 33 -5.52 0.31 2.55
N LEU A 34 -5.51 1.49 3.18
CA LEU A 34 -5.48 1.61 4.64
C LEU A 34 -6.76 1.06 5.28
N ALA A 35 -7.93 1.35 4.71
CA ALA A 35 -9.19 0.81 5.18
C ALA A 35 -9.25 -0.73 5.08
N TRP A 36 -8.71 -1.28 3.99
CA TRP A 36 -8.58 -2.72 3.78
C TRP A 36 -7.65 -3.37 4.82
N LEU A 37 -6.50 -2.75 5.11
CA LEU A 37 -5.58 -3.23 6.15
C LEU A 37 -6.25 -3.26 7.53
N LEU A 38 -6.93 -2.18 7.90
CA LEU A 38 -7.68 -2.09 9.17
C LEU A 38 -8.78 -3.14 9.29
N ALA A 39 -9.32 -3.61 8.16
CA ALA A 39 -10.36 -4.64 8.13
C ALA A 39 -9.81 -6.08 8.18
N GLN A 40 -8.49 -6.30 8.16
CA GLN A 40 -7.92 -7.64 8.21
C GLN A 40 -7.93 -8.27 9.62
N GLY A 41 -8.05 -7.46 10.67
CA GLY A 41 -8.11 -7.94 12.06
C GLY A 41 -8.01 -6.80 13.06
N ASP A 42 -8.56 -7.00 14.25
CA ASP A 42 -8.52 -6.03 15.36
C ASP A 42 -7.10 -5.84 15.94
N ASP A 43 -6.17 -6.70 15.56
CA ASP A 43 -4.75 -6.70 15.94
C ASP A 43 -3.84 -6.04 14.87
N ILE A 44 -4.44 -5.47 13.81
CA ILE A 44 -3.69 -4.82 12.72
C ILE A 44 -3.70 -3.29 12.90
N PHE A 45 -2.51 -2.72 13.15
CA PHE A 45 -2.31 -1.29 13.35
C PHE A 45 -1.38 -0.70 12.29
N PRO A 46 -1.91 -0.19 11.16
CA PRO A 46 -1.09 0.46 10.13
C PRO A 46 -0.40 1.71 10.69
N ILE A 47 0.89 1.87 10.39
CA ILE A 47 1.72 3.03 10.77
C ILE A 47 2.17 3.82 9.54
N PRO A 48 1.24 4.45 8.79
CA PRO A 48 1.60 5.16 7.56
C PRO A 48 2.43 6.41 7.86
N GLY A 49 3.62 6.48 7.29
CA GLY A 49 4.50 7.65 7.37
C GLY A 49 4.12 8.74 6.38
N THR A 50 4.33 10.01 6.76
CA THR A 50 4.16 11.17 5.88
C THR A 50 4.98 12.36 6.38
N THR A 51 5.36 13.25 5.48
CA THR A 51 5.99 14.56 5.79
C THR A 51 5.02 15.74 5.61
N LYS A 52 3.79 15.49 5.16
CA LYS A 52 2.78 16.51 4.82
C LYS A 52 1.51 16.32 5.63
N ILE A 53 0.96 17.41 6.13
CA ILE A 53 -0.31 17.43 6.89
C ILE A 53 -1.47 16.91 6.03
N ALA A 54 -1.59 17.35 4.77
CA ALA A 54 -2.66 16.89 3.89
C ALA A 54 -2.70 15.36 3.74
N ASN A 55 -1.54 14.71 3.63
CA ASN A 55 -1.44 13.25 3.57
C ASN A 55 -1.77 12.60 4.92
N MET A 56 -1.44 13.26 6.05
CA MET A 56 -1.84 12.79 7.39
C MET A 56 -3.37 12.80 7.52
N GLU A 57 -4.02 13.88 7.09
CA GLU A 57 -5.48 14.02 7.08
C GLU A 57 -6.12 12.97 6.16
N GLU A 58 -5.56 12.73 4.98
CA GLU A 58 -5.98 11.67 4.05
C GLU A 58 -5.89 10.28 4.72
N ASN A 59 -4.75 9.97 5.35
CA ASN A 59 -4.53 8.70 6.06
C ASN A 59 -5.53 8.50 7.21
N ILE A 60 -5.80 9.55 8.00
CA ILE A 60 -6.79 9.49 9.09
C ILE A 60 -8.20 9.26 8.52
N ALA A 61 -8.56 9.92 7.43
CA ALA A 61 -9.86 9.77 6.80
C ALA A 61 -10.13 8.33 6.30
N ALA A 62 -9.09 7.54 6.02
CA ALA A 62 -9.23 6.12 5.69
C ALA A 62 -9.96 5.30 6.78
N THR A 63 -9.81 5.67 8.05
CA THR A 63 -10.47 4.99 9.20
C THR A 63 -12.00 5.07 9.15
N LYS A 64 -12.54 6.02 8.38
CA LYS A 64 -13.98 6.25 8.23
C LYS A 64 -14.58 5.44 7.08
N VAL A 65 -13.75 4.87 6.20
CA VAL A 65 -14.20 4.04 5.08
C VAL A 65 -14.70 2.71 5.62
N LYS A 66 -15.93 2.33 5.26
CA LYS A 66 -16.56 1.08 5.66
C LYS A 66 -16.69 0.17 4.44
N LEU A 67 -15.89 -0.88 4.42
CA LEU A 67 -15.93 -1.88 3.36
C LEU A 67 -17.00 -2.92 3.66
N SER A 68 -17.84 -3.20 2.68
CA SER A 68 -18.79 -4.32 2.74
C SER A 68 -18.04 -5.65 2.68
N GLY A 69 -18.69 -6.73 3.15
CA GLY A 69 -18.11 -8.07 3.08
C GLY A 69 -17.74 -8.49 1.65
N LYS A 70 -18.53 -8.05 0.66
CA LYS A 70 -18.26 -8.30 -0.77
C LYS A 70 -17.01 -7.56 -1.25
N GLU A 71 -16.87 -6.29 -0.90
CA GLU A 71 -15.69 -5.49 -1.27
C GLU A 71 -14.43 -6.06 -0.59
N LEU A 72 -14.53 -6.50 0.66
CA LEU A 72 -13.41 -7.15 1.35
C LEU A 72 -12.99 -8.45 0.66
N GLU A 73 -13.95 -9.29 0.28
CA GLU A 73 -13.66 -10.52 -0.46
C GLU A 73 -12.99 -10.23 -1.80
N GLU A 74 -13.49 -9.23 -2.52
CA GLU A 74 -12.94 -8.79 -3.80
C GLU A 74 -11.50 -8.28 -3.65
N LEU A 75 -11.25 -7.36 -2.71
CA LEU A 75 -9.92 -6.83 -2.43
C LEU A 75 -8.95 -7.93 -1.98
N ASN A 76 -9.40 -8.86 -1.13
CA ASN A 76 -8.61 -10.02 -0.72
C ASN A 76 -8.23 -10.89 -1.90
N LYS A 77 -9.16 -11.11 -2.85
CA LYS A 77 -8.87 -11.86 -4.08
C LYS A 77 -7.84 -11.13 -4.94
N VAL A 78 -7.97 -9.81 -5.10
CA VAL A 78 -6.99 -8.99 -5.82
C VAL A 78 -5.59 -9.16 -5.22
N VAL A 79 -5.45 -8.97 -3.91
CA VAL A 79 -4.15 -9.07 -3.21
C VAL A 79 -3.58 -10.49 -3.30
N ARG A 80 -4.38 -11.54 -3.10
CA ARG A 80 -3.92 -12.95 -3.20
C ARG A 80 -3.48 -13.32 -4.61
N SER A 81 -4.08 -12.71 -5.63
CA SER A 81 -3.74 -12.94 -7.04
C SER A 81 -2.65 -12.00 -7.58
N ALA A 82 -2.12 -11.10 -6.76
CA ALA A 82 -1.20 -10.07 -7.20
C ALA A 82 0.15 -10.68 -7.65
N ASP A 83 0.43 -10.60 -8.94
CA ASP A 83 1.72 -10.95 -9.55
C ASP A 83 2.68 -9.75 -9.45
N VAL A 84 3.17 -9.47 -8.23
CA VAL A 84 4.10 -8.35 -7.99
C VAL A 84 5.48 -8.72 -8.50
N ARG A 85 5.92 -8.06 -9.59
CA ARG A 85 7.18 -8.36 -10.26
C ARG A 85 8.34 -7.51 -9.77
N GLY A 86 9.50 -8.15 -9.68
CA GLY A 86 10.77 -7.55 -9.28
C GLY A 86 10.94 -7.45 -7.76
N ASP A 87 12.21 -7.41 -7.33
CA ASP A 87 12.56 -7.29 -5.91
C ASP A 87 12.11 -5.97 -5.31
N ARG A 88 11.83 -5.99 -3.99
CA ARG A 88 11.42 -4.81 -3.22
C ARG A 88 12.46 -3.69 -3.28
N TYR A 89 13.74 -4.04 -3.22
CA TYR A 89 14.86 -3.11 -3.32
C TYR A 89 15.70 -3.47 -4.55
N SER A 90 16.26 -2.45 -5.23
CA SER A 90 17.32 -2.70 -6.20
C SER A 90 18.61 -3.05 -5.47
N VAL A 91 19.55 -3.71 -6.16
CA VAL A 91 20.88 -4.03 -5.62
C VAL A 91 21.56 -2.76 -5.08
N MET A 92 21.47 -1.64 -5.81
CA MET A 92 22.05 -0.37 -5.37
C MET A 92 21.42 0.17 -4.08
N ALA A 93 20.11 0.00 -3.88
CA ALA A 93 19.44 0.45 -2.65
C ALA A 93 19.86 -0.38 -1.43
N ALA A 94 20.23 -1.66 -1.61
CA ALA A 94 20.72 -2.50 -0.53
C ALA A 94 22.15 -2.12 -0.09
N VAL A 95 22.97 -1.56 -0.99
CA VAL A 95 24.38 -1.22 -0.74
C VAL A 95 24.56 0.07 0.08
N ILE A 96 23.54 0.94 0.14
CA ILE A 96 23.60 2.22 0.88
C ILE A 96 23.21 2.06 2.36
N LEU A 97 22.80 0.85 2.76
CA LEU A 97 22.60 0.48 4.16
C LEU A 97 23.96 0.27 4.83
N ASP A 98 24.65 1.37 5.10
CA ASP A 98 25.89 1.37 5.88
C ASP A 98 25.59 1.81 7.32
N THR A 99 26.39 1.35 8.27
CA THR A 99 26.31 1.72 9.69
C THR A 99 27.64 2.33 10.10
N VAL A 100 27.61 3.49 10.76
CA VAL A 100 28.84 4.09 11.30
C VAL A 100 29.59 3.06 12.15
N PRO A 101 30.90 2.85 11.91
CA PRO A 101 31.67 1.86 12.64
C PRO A 101 31.72 2.23 14.12
N LEU A 102 31.74 1.21 14.98
CA LEU A 102 31.95 1.40 16.42
C LEU A 102 33.34 2.02 16.63
N GLN A 103 33.40 3.20 17.24
CA GLN A 103 34.64 3.80 17.70
C GLN A 103 34.96 3.20 19.09
N GLU A 104 36.18 2.68 19.26
CA GLU A 104 36.72 2.28 20.57
C GLU A 104 37.00 3.49 21.48
#